data_AF-A0A1V4ID45-F1
#
_entry.id   AF-A0A1V4ID45-F1
#
_cell.length_a   1.000
_cell.length_b   1.000
_cell.length_c   1.000
_cell.angle_alpha   90.00
_cell.angle_beta   90.00
_cell.angle_gamma   90.00
#
_symmetry.space_group_name_H-M   'P 1'
#
loop_
_entity.id
_entity.type
_entity.pdbx_description
1 polymer ?
#
loop_
_entity_poly.entity_id
_entity_poly.type
_entity_poly.pdbx_seq_one_letter_code
_entity_poly.pdbx_strand_id
1 'polypeptide(L)'
;MDISTILIIAFILIIDIVLIGIDIKNKLIFKGINKYKIIMPILVVGFVVVTFLSNNYRLQDIIVGIAILPLAFIGNKRGITENGFLVNSYVMIWDRVESFSSEEKDNKYIIKYKTNIGQKKVTFKAENKEEIKKYLQVTKRIKYIIK
;
A
#
# COMPACT_ATOMS: atom_id res chain seq x y z
N MET A 1 19.29 -12.96 -24.57
CA MET A 1 18.99 -12.12 -23.40
C MET A 1 19.95 -12.55 -22.33
N ASP A 2 20.70 -11.63 -21.74
CA ASP A 2 21.71 -12.00 -20.75
C ASP A 2 21.02 -12.60 -19.51
N ILE A 3 21.68 -13.57 -18.87
CA ILE A 3 21.17 -14.26 -17.68
C ILE A 3 20.80 -13.23 -16.59
N SER A 4 21.60 -12.17 -16.46
CA SER A 4 21.33 -11.06 -15.54
C SER A 4 19.99 -10.36 -15.82
N THR A 5 19.64 -10.11 -17.08
CA THR A 5 18.36 -9.49 -17.47
C THR A 5 17.19 -10.41 -17.18
N ILE A 6 17.35 -11.72 -17.45
CA ILE A 6 16.34 -12.74 -17.12
C ILE A 6 16.07 -12.77 -15.61
N LEU A 7 17.12 -12.77 -14.80
CA LEU A 7 17.01 -12.78 -13.33
C LEU A 7 16.31 -11.53 -12.80
N ILE A 8 16.62 -10.35 -13.36
CA ILE A 8 15.96 -9.08 -12.99
C ILE A 8 14.46 -9.14 -13.28
N ILE A 9 14.07 -9.59 -14.47
CA ILE A 9 12.66 -9.72 -14.87
C ILE A 9 11.94 -10.72 -13.95
N ALA A 10 12.55 -11.88 -13.69
CA ALA A 10 11.98 -12.88 -12.80
C ALA A 10 11.75 -12.32 -11.38
N PHE A 11 12.72 -11.55 -10.85
CA PHE A 11 12.60 -10.94 -9.53
C PHE A 11 11.46 -9.91 -9.46
N ILE A 12 11.32 -9.06 -10.49
CA ILE A 12 10.21 -8.09 -10.59
C ILE A 12 8.86 -8.82 -10.59
N LEU A 13 8.72 -9.86 -11.42
CA LEU A 13 7.50 -10.65 -11.50
C LEU A 13 7.15 -11.32 -10.17
N ILE A 14 8.14 -11.87 -9.45
CA ILE A 14 7.92 -12.47 -8.12
C ILE A 14 7.38 -11.42 -7.15
N ILE A 15 7.99 -10.23 -7.10
CA ILE A 15 7.52 -9.15 -6.22
C ILE A 15 6.09 -8.74 -6.57
N ASP A 16 5.79 -8.61 -7.86
CA ASP A 16 4.43 -8.26 -8.31
C ASP A 16 3.39 -9.29 -7.89
N ILE A 17 3.68 -10.58 -8.11
CA ILE A 17 2.78 -11.67 -7.70
C ILE A 17 2.56 -11.63 -6.19
N VAL A 18 3.62 -11.40 -5.40
CA VAL A 18 3.51 -11.29 -3.94
C VAL A 18 2.65 -10.09 -3.54
N LEU A 19 2.87 -8.92 -4.14
CA LEU A 19 2.09 -7.71 -3.84
C LEU A 19 0.62 -7.85 -4.24
N ILE A 20 0.34 -8.45 -5.40
CA ILE A 20 -1.01 -8.77 -5.87
C ILE A 20 -1.68 -9.74 -4.89
N GLY A 21 -0.96 -10.80 -4.47
CA GLY A 21 -1.48 -11.78 -3.51
C GLY A 21 -1.82 -11.14 -2.16
N ILE A 22 -0.98 -10.23 -1.66
CA ILE A 22 -1.26 -9.47 -0.43
C ILE A 22 -2.50 -8.59 -0.59
N ASP A 23 -2.66 -7.95 -1.74
CA ASP A 23 -3.79 -7.07 -2.04
C ASP A 23 -5.11 -7.85 -2.14
N ILE A 24 -5.10 -9.01 -2.79
CA ILE A 24 -6.26 -9.92 -2.87
C ILE A 24 -6.63 -10.43 -1.47
N LYS A 25 -5.65 -10.85 -0.67
CA LYS A 25 -5.88 -11.40 0.67
C LYS A 25 -6.38 -10.35 1.67
N ASN A 26 -6.04 -9.08 1.45
CA ASN A 26 -6.32 -8.01 2.40
C ASN A 26 -7.17 -6.93 1.73
N LYS A 27 -8.43 -7.28 1.47
CA LYS A 27 -9.41 -6.38 0.88
C LYS A 27 -9.49 -5.08 1.68
N LEU A 28 -9.22 -3.98 0.98
CA LEU A 28 -9.26 -2.64 1.54
C LEU A 28 -10.72 -2.22 1.73
N ILE A 29 -11.11 -1.95 2.97
CA ILE A 29 -12.45 -1.47 3.32
C ILE A 29 -12.49 0.05 3.17
N PHE A 30 -11.54 0.73 3.81
CA PHE A 30 -11.42 2.19 3.75
C PHE A 30 -10.08 2.59 3.18
N LYS A 31 -10.13 3.39 2.10
CA LYS A 31 -8.93 3.93 1.46
C LYS A 31 -8.40 5.13 2.22
N GLY A 32 -7.15 5.00 2.69
CA GLY A 32 -6.40 6.09 3.29
C GLY A 32 -5.79 7.03 2.23
N ILE A 33 -5.53 8.26 2.65
CA ILE A 33 -4.76 9.25 1.93
C ILE A 33 -3.27 8.90 2.05
N ASN A 34 -2.60 8.83 0.91
CA ASN A 34 -1.15 8.64 0.87
C ASN A 34 -0.51 9.72 0.01
N LYS A 35 0.25 10.62 0.66
CA LYS A 35 0.98 11.71 -0.01
C LYS A 35 2.03 11.17 -0.99
N TYR A 36 2.57 9.98 -0.72
CA TYR A 36 3.64 9.38 -1.52
C TYR A 36 3.12 8.44 -2.62
N LYS A 37 1.80 8.32 -2.81
CA LYS A 37 1.21 7.41 -3.80
C LYS A 37 1.74 7.65 -5.21
N ILE A 38 2.09 8.89 -5.54
CA ILE A 38 2.49 9.31 -6.89
C ILE A 38 4.01 9.14 -7.13
N ILE A 39 4.83 8.99 -6.09
CA ILE A 39 6.29 8.87 -6.25
C ILE A 39 6.67 7.66 -7.09
N MET A 40 6.10 6.48 -6.80
CA MET A 40 6.44 5.26 -7.54
C MET A 40 6.01 5.35 -9.02
N PRO A 41 4.77 5.79 -9.35
CA PRO A 41 4.41 6.10 -10.74
C PRO A 41 5.35 7.08 -11.43
N ILE A 42 5.74 8.17 -10.77
CA ILE A 42 6.66 9.16 -11.36
C ILE A 42 8.02 8.52 -11.66
N LEU A 43 8.58 7.74 -10.74
CA LEU A 43 9.86 7.05 -10.96
C LEU A 43 9.80 6.09 -12.14
N VAL A 44 8.70 5.34 -12.28
CA VAL A 44 8.49 4.41 -13.40
C VAL A 44 8.34 5.16 -14.72
N VAL A 45 7.53 6.23 -14.76
CA VAL A 45 7.39 7.08 -15.96
C VAL A 45 8.74 7.71 -16.34
N GLY A 46 9.48 8.24 -15.36
CA GLY A 46 10.81 8.81 -15.57
C GLY A 46 11.79 7.79 -16.15
N PHE A 47 11.79 6.56 -15.61
CA PHE A 47 12.58 5.46 -16.16
C PHE A 47 12.22 5.19 -17.63
N VAL A 48 10.93 5.05 -17.94
CA VAL A 48 10.45 4.82 -19.32
C VAL A 48 10.89 5.95 -20.26
N VAL A 49 10.77 7.22 -19.83
CA VAL A 49 11.14 8.40 -20.62
C VAL A 49 12.66 8.51 -20.84
N VAL A 50 13.48 8.12 -19.87
CA VAL A 50 14.94 8.09 -20.04
C VAL A 50 15.34 6.98 -21.02
N THR A 51 14.72 5.81 -20.89
CA THR A 51 14.96 4.67 -21.80
C THR A 51 14.57 5.02 -23.24
N PHE A 52 13.32 5.44 -23.46
CA PHE A 52 12.95 6.63 -24.23
C PHE A 52 14.05 7.39 -25.05
N LEU A 53 14.48 8.50 -24.46
CA LEU A 53 15.45 9.42 -25.05
C LEU A 53 16.83 8.79 -25.38
N SER A 54 17.19 7.63 -24.83
CA SER A 54 18.47 6.97 -25.13
C SER A 54 18.58 6.39 -26.56
N ASN A 55 17.49 6.34 -27.32
CA ASN A 55 17.42 5.92 -28.74
C ASN A 55 18.02 4.53 -29.07
N ASN A 56 18.29 3.70 -28.06
CA ASN A 56 18.98 2.42 -28.19
C ASN A 56 18.13 1.27 -27.60
N TYR A 57 16.85 1.24 -27.95
CA TYR A 57 15.88 0.32 -27.35
C TYR A 57 16.12 -1.10 -27.82
N ARG A 58 16.33 -1.98 -26.84
CA ARG A 58 16.24 -3.42 -27.05
C ARG A 58 14.84 -3.86 -26.63
N LEU A 59 14.34 -4.93 -27.25
CA LEU A 59 13.08 -5.58 -26.88
C LEU A 59 12.98 -5.86 -25.36
N GLN A 60 14.13 -6.09 -24.73
CA GLN A 60 14.30 -6.35 -23.30
C GLN A 60 13.86 -5.16 -22.44
N ASP A 61 14.14 -3.93 -22.86
CA ASP A 61 13.81 -2.71 -22.12
C ASP A 61 12.29 -2.49 -22.09
N ILE A 62 11.60 -2.86 -23.19
CA ILE A 62 10.13 -2.85 -23.28
C ILE A 62 9.53 -3.87 -22.31
N ILE A 63 10.09 -5.09 -22.27
CA ILE A 63 9.62 -6.15 -21.36
C ILE A 63 9.79 -5.74 -19.90
N VAL A 64 10.93 -5.14 -19.53
CA VAL A 64 11.17 -4.62 -18.17
C VAL A 64 10.19 -3.49 -17.85
N GLY A 65 9.93 -2.59 -18.79
CA GLY A 65 8.96 -1.51 -18.61
C GLY A 65 7.55 -2.03 -18.31
N ILE A 66 7.09 -3.05 -19.06
CA ILE A 66 5.80 -3.70 -18.83
C ILE A 66 5.78 -4.41 -17.47
N ALA A 67 6.85 -5.13 -17.14
CA ALA A 67 6.96 -5.87 -15.88
C ALA A 67 6.97 -4.96 -14.65
N ILE A 68 7.44 -3.71 -14.72
CA ILE A 68 7.49 -2.79 -13.57
C ILE A 68 6.15 -2.04 -13.36
N LEU A 69 5.27 -2.00 -14.35
CA LEU A 69 4.01 -1.25 -14.25
C LEU A 69 3.13 -1.64 -13.06
N PRO A 70 2.91 -2.93 -12.73
CA PRO A 70 2.05 -3.30 -11.61
C PRO A 70 2.61 -2.78 -10.27
N LEU A 71 3.93 -2.82 -10.05
CA LEU A 71 4.60 -2.22 -8.87
C LEU A 71 4.23 -0.75 -8.68
N ALA A 72 4.13 0.01 -9.77
CA ALA A 72 3.83 1.44 -9.74
C ALA A 72 2.48 1.74 -9.09
N PHE A 73 1.49 0.86 -9.26
CA PHE A 73 0.11 1.11 -8.85
C PHE A 73 -0.30 0.35 -7.57
N ILE A 74 0.33 -0.80 -7.31
CA ILE A 74 -0.06 -1.71 -6.21
C ILE A 74 0.75 -1.41 -4.93
N GLY A 75 2.01 -1.00 -5.06
CA GLY A 75 2.98 -0.93 -3.95
C GLY A 75 2.79 0.17 -2.90
N ASN A 76 1.73 0.98 -2.94
CA ASN A 76 1.64 2.13 -2.04
C ASN A 76 0.21 2.42 -1.53
N LYS A 77 -0.53 1.37 -1.21
CA LYS A 77 -1.86 1.48 -0.60
C LYS A 77 -1.74 1.72 0.91
N ARG A 78 -2.68 2.50 1.43
CA ARG A 78 -2.87 2.76 2.86
C ARG A 78 -4.35 2.74 3.18
N GLY A 79 -4.72 2.34 4.40
CA GLY A 79 -6.12 2.30 4.79
C GLY A 79 -6.43 1.31 5.91
N ILE A 80 -7.69 0.89 5.96
CA ILE A 80 -8.19 -0.17 6.84
C ILE A 80 -8.61 -1.34 5.96
N THR A 81 -8.17 -2.54 6.34
CA THR A 81 -8.58 -3.81 5.76
C THR A 81 -9.39 -4.59 6.80
N GLU A 82 -9.98 -5.71 6.39
CA GLU A 82 -10.68 -6.63 7.29
C GLU A 82 -9.78 -7.10 8.44
N ASN A 83 -8.50 -7.32 8.14
CA ASN A 83 -7.54 -7.91 9.07
C ASN A 83 -6.75 -6.87 9.89
N GLY A 84 -6.78 -5.58 9.54
CA GLY A 84 -5.95 -4.59 10.22
C GLY A 84 -5.82 -3.23 9.54
N PHE A 85 -4.76 -2.50 9.91
CA PHE A 85 -4.36 -1.27 9.23
C PHE A 85 -3.36 -1.58 8.11
N LEU A 86 -3.63 -1.13 6.88
CA LEU A 86 -2.71 -1.22 5.76
C LEU A 86 -1.85 0.04 5.70
N VAL A 87 -0.52 -0.12 5.70
CA VAL A 87 0.44 0.98 5.49
C VAL A 87 1.54 0.51 4.56
N ASN A 88 1.71 1.20 3.41
CA ASN A 88 2.71 0.86 2.39
C ASN A 88 2.63 -0.62 1.98
N SER A 89 1.41 -1.09 1.72
CA SER A 89 1.14 -2.51 1.38
C SER A 89 1.53 -3.54 2.46
N TYR A 90 1.87 -3.10 3.67
CA TYR A 90 2.04 -3.96 4.85
C TYR A 90 0.81 -3.88 5.76
N VAL A 91 0.24 -5.03 6.12
CA VAL A 91 -0.91 -5.11 7.03
C VAL A 91 -0.44 -5.26 8.47
N MET A 92 -0.76 -4.27 9.28
CA MET A 92 -0.69 -4.36 10.72
C MET A 92 -1.98 -4.99 11.26
N ILE A 93 -1.92 -6.28 11.57
CA ILE A 93 -3.07 -7.04 12.07
C ILE A 93 -3.62 -6.47 13.39
N TRP A 94 -4.93 -6.58 13.59
CA TRP A 94 -5.62 -6.04 14.77
C TRP A 94 -5.01 -6.51 16.10
N ASP A 95 -4.54 -7.75 16.17
CA ASP A 95 -3.96 -8.31 17.39
C ASP A 95 -2.72 -7.57 17.85
N ARG A 96 -1.91 -7.07 16.89
CA ARG A 96 -0.69 -6.31 17.15
C ARG A 96 -0.94 -4.83 17.44
N VAL A 97 -2.19 -4.37 17.32
CA VAL A 97 -2.59 -3.00 17.66
C VAL A 97 -2.95 -2.95 19.15
N GLU A 98 -2.11 -2.30 19.95
CA GLU A 98 -2.31 -2.14 21.39
C GLU A 98 -3.43 -1.15 21.69
N SER A 99 -3.40 -0.01 21.00
CA SER A 99 -4.39 1.07 21.16
C SER A 99 -4.46 1.90 19.90
N PHE A 100 -5.58 2.59 19.72
CA PHE A 100 -5.75 3.59 18.67
C PHE A 100 -6.56 4.79 19.19
N SER A 101 -6.28 5.96 18.65
CA SER A 101 -7.01 7.20 18.87
C SER A 101 -7.29 7.86 17.52
N SER A 102 -8.28 8.76 17.50
CA SER A 102 -8.59 9.53 16.31
C SER A 102 -8.63 11.01 16.60
N GLU A 103 -8.21 11.80 15.61
CA GLU A 103 -8.21 13.26 15.62
C GLU A 103 -8.74 13.77 14.29
N GLU A 104 -9.37 14.94 14.32
CA GLU A 104 -9.84 15.64 13.13
C GLU A 104 -9.04 16.93 12.98
N LYS A 105 -8.44 17.11 11.80
CA LYS A 105 -7.59 18.28 11.52
C LYS A 105 -7.61 18.58 10.02
N ASP A 106 -7.75 19.85 9.65
CA ASP A 106 -7.64 20.33 8.27
C ASP A 106 -8.51 19.53 7.27
N ASN A 107 -9.79 19.29 7.60
CA ASN A 107 -10.73 18.49 6.82
C ASN A 107 -10.27 17.03 6.55
N LYS A 108 -9.45 16.49 7.46
CA LYS A 108 -8.96 15.11 7.43
C LYS A 108 -9.28 14.42 8.74
N TYR A 109 -9.58 13.14 8.63
CA TYR A 109 -9.76 12.25 9.77
C TYR A 109 -8.49 11.41 9.92
N ILE A 110 -7.79 11.54 11.05
CA ILE A 110 -6.50 10.89 11.28
C ILE A 110 -6.69 9.86 12.38
N ILE A 111 -6.28 8.62 12.11
CA ILE A 111 -6.22 7.56 13.11
C ILE A 111 -4.76 7.32 13.46
N LYS A 112 -4.43 7.49 14.74
CA LYS A 112 -3.13 7.14 15.31
C LYS A 112 -3.28 5.79 16.01
N TYR A 113 -2.35 4.88 15.79
CA TYR A 113 -2.37 3.56 16.43
C TYR A 113 -0.99 3.19 16.94
N LYS A 114 -0.95 2.52 18.09
CA LYS A 114 0.27 2.06 18.74
C LYS A 114 0.42 0.56 18.54
N THR A 115 1.63 0.14 18.23
CA THR A 115 2.04 -1.26 18.18
C THR A 115 3.31 -1.42 19.02
N ASN A 116 3.73 -2.67 19.20
CA ASN A 116 5.00 -3.05 19.83
C ASN A 116 6.25 -2.42 19.17
N ILE A 117 6.16 -1.99 17.90
CA ILE A 117 7.26 -1.39 17.14
C ILE A 117 7.23 0.15 17.21
N GLY A 118 6.09 0.75 17.60
CA GLY A 118 5.96 2.19 17.75
C GLY A 118 4.58 2.72 17.36
N GLN A 119 4.49 4.05 17.25
CA GLN A 119 3.25 4.74 16.88
C GLN A 119 3.21 5.04 15.39
N LYS A 120 2.09 4.69 14.74
CA LYS A 120 1.85 4.94 13.32
C LYS A 120 0.54 5.70 13.15
N LYS A 121 0.34 6.27 11.95
CA LYS A 121 -0.89 6.99 11.61
C LYS A 121 -1.38 6.65 10.21
N VAL A 122 -2.71 6.61 10.06
CA VAL A 122 -3.39 6.57 8.77
C VAL A 122 -4.31 7.77 8.67
N THR A 123 -4.25 8.47 7.54
CA THR A 123 -5.07 9.66 7.30
C THR A 123 -6.16 9.30 6.31
N PHE A 124 -7.36 9.81 6.52
CA PHE A 124 -8.54 9.62 5.70
C PHE A 124 -9.16 10.98 5.39
N LYS A 125 -10.03 11.01 4.39
CA LYS A 125 -10.88 12.16 4.14
C LYS A 125 -11.93 12.27 5.25
N ALA A 126 -12.34 13.49 5.60
CA ALA A 126 -13.36 13.71 6.61
C ALA A 126 -14.72 13.05 6.26
N GLU A 127 -15.05 12.96 4.96
CA GLU A 127 -16.29 12.30 4.48
C GLU A 127 -16.47 10.86 4.99
N ASN A 128 -15.37 10.12 5.16
CA ASN A 128 -15.41 8.72 5.61
C ASN A 128 -15.44 8.56 7.14
N LYS A 129 -15.46 9.66 7.91
CA LYS A 129 -15.30 9.66 9.37
C LYS A 129 -16.32 8.78 10.08
N GLU A 130 -17.61 8.94 9.76
CA GLU A 130 -18.69 8.24 10.47
C GLU A 130 -18.62 6.74 10.25
N GLU A 131 -18.44 6.32 8.99
CA GLU A 131 -18.32 4.91 8.62
C GLU A 131 -17.10 4.26 9.26
N ILE A 132 -15.95 4.96 9.25
CA ILE A 132 -14.73 4.46 9.89
C ILE A 132 -14.92 4.32 11.40
N LYS A 133 -15.55 5.30 12.07
CA LYS A 133 -15.84 5.23 13.51
C LYS A 133 -16.72 4.02 13.83
N LYS A 134 -17.81 3.83 13.07
CA LYS A 134 -18.73 2.70 13.22
C LYS A 134 -17.99 1.36 13.06
N TYR A 135 -17.17 1.25 12.02
CA TYR A 135 -16.36 0.05 11.77
C TYR A 135 -15.41 -0.26 12.93
N LEU A 136 -14.61 0.72 13.36
CA LEU A 136 -13.63 0.52 14.45
C LEU A 136 -14.29 0.19 15.80
N GLN A 137 -15.48 0.72 16.08
CA GLN A 137 -16.22 0.37 17.29
C GLN A 137 -16.64 -1.10 17.29
N VAL A 138 -17.12 -1.61 16.16
CA VAL A 138 -17.48 -3.03 15.98
C VAL A 138 -16.24 -3.90 16.13
N THR A 139 -15.15 -3.57 15.44
CA THR A 139 -13.88 -4.32 15.51
C THR A 139 -13.32 -4.34 16.93
N LYS A 140 -13.37 -3.21 17.66
CA LYS A 140 -12.92 -3.14 19.05
C LYS A 140 -13.75 -4.07 19.94
N ARG A 141 -15.08 -4.07 19.83
CA ARG A 141 -15.95 -4.98 20.60
C ARG A 141 -15.60 -6.43 20.36
N ILE A 142 -15.40 -6.83 19.09
CA ILE A 142 -15.03 -8.20 18.74
C ILE A 142 -13.69 -8.61 19.40
N LYS A 143 -12.70 -7.72 19.42
CA LYS A 143 -11.40 -7.97 20.08
C LYS A 143 -11.51 -8.24 21.59
N TYR A 144 -12.51 -7.67 22.27
CA TYR A 144 -12.74 -7.89 23.71
C TYR A 144 -13.69 -9.05 24.01
N ILE A 145 -14.42 -9.59 23.04
CA ILE A 145 -15.31 -10.76 23.21
C ILE A 145 -14.53 -12.07 23.02
N ILE A 146 -13.51 -12.08 22.16
CA ILE A 146 -12.69 -13.26 21.84
C ILE A 146 -11.57 -13.50 22.88
N LYS A 147 -11.46 -12.64 23.89
CA LYS A 147 -10.41 -12.70 24.92
C LYS A 147 -10.94 -13.27 26.22
#